data_AF-A0A327VGU5-F1
#
_entry.id   AF-A0A327VGU5-F1
#
_cell.length_a   1.000
_cell.length_b   1.000
_cell.length_c   1.000
_cell.angle_alpha   90.00
_cell.angle_beta   90.00
_cell.angle_gamma   90.00
#
_symmetry.space_group_name_H-M   'P 1'
#
loop_
_entity.id
_entity.type
_entity.pdbx_description
1 polymer ?
#
loop_
_entity_poly.entity_id
_entity_poly.type
_entity_poly.pdbx_seq_one_letter_code
_entity_poly.pdbx_strand_id
1 'polypeptide(L)'
;MYEPIRSKSVHAMADADFPHRSREEELDIRLAGHLTALLTVTDELRALTPAAELDEGAEELADVITRLRGGVAPLRAAPSERVSDPAHIDSLHHRAHTLAGHAVVIATYRDDEPAMVVASQSRDFHAAALGLTAA
;
A
#
# COMPACT_ATOMS: atom_id res chain seq x y z
N MET A 1 -51.06 -34.75 32.47
CA MET A 1 -50.38 -33.44 32.52
C MET A 1 -49.44 -33.40 31.33
N TYR A 2 -49.79 -32.64 30.28
CA TYR A 2 -48.90 -32.45 29.13
C TYR A 2 -48.05 -31.21 29.41
N GLU A 3 -46.72 -31.34 29.41
CA GLU A 3 -45.85 -30.18 29.47
C GLU A 3 -45.79 -29.49 28.10
N PRO A 4 -45.83 -28.16 28.03
CA PRO A 4 -45.73 -27.44 26.77
C PRO A 4 -44.28 -27.46 26.27
N ILE A 5 -44.11 -27.78 24.98
CA ILE A 5 -42.83 -27.70 24.30
C ILE A 5 -42.39 -26.23 24.27
N ARG A 6 -41.37 -25.87 25.05
CA ARG A 6 -40.62 -24.63 24.82
C ARG A 6 -39.82 -24.82 23.54
N SER A 7 -40.38 -24.43 22.40
CA SER A 7 -39.56 -24.19 21.21
C SER A 7 -38.56 -23.09 21.55
N LYS A 8 -37.27 -23.44 21.70
CA LYS A 8 -36.20 -22.45 21.73
C LYS A 8 -36.34 -21.61 20.46
N SER A 9 -36.50 -20.30 20.61
CA SER A 9 -36.35 -19.38 19.49
C SER A 9 -34.93 -19.57 18.93
N VAL A 10 -34.83 -20.15 17.73
CA VAL A 10 -33.57 -20.32 16.99
C VAL A 10 -33.12 -19.02 16.31
N HIS A 11 -33.84 -17.92 16.54
CA HIS A 11 -33.51 -16.61 16.02
C HIS A 11 -32.67 -15.84 17.03
N ALA A 12 -31.51 -16.39 17.39
CA ALA A 12 -30.42 -15.52 17.81
C ALA A 12 -29.90 -14.85 16.53
N MET A 13 -30.27 -13.59 16.32
CA MET A 13 -29.52 -12.75 15.37
C MET A 13 -28.06 -12.89 15.78
N ALA A 14 -27.20 -13.34 14.87
CA ALA A 14 -25.76 -13.32 15.13
C ALA A 14 -25.44 -11.92 15.66
N ASP A 15 -24.83 -11.84 16.84
CA ASP A 15 -24.35 -10.57 17.39
C ASP A 15 -23.66 -9.86 16.23
N ALA A 16 -24.13 -8.66 15.88
CA ALA A 16 -23.54 -7.90 14.80
C ALA A 16 -22.09 -7.67 15.21
N ASP A 17 -21.18 -8.46 14.62
CA ASP A 17 -19.76 -8.45 14.96
C ASP A 17 -19.25 -7.06 14.61
N PHE A 18 -19.16 -6.19 15.61
CA PHE A 18 -18.61 -4.85 15.44
C PHE A 18 -17.18 -5.01 14.94
N PRO A 19 -16.69 -4.14 14.03
CA PRO A 19 -15.34 -4.25 13.54
C PRO A 19 -14.36 -4.30 14.72
N HIS A 20 -13.58 -5.38 14.82
CA HIS A 20 -12.62 -5.61 15.91
C HIS A 20 -11.46 -4.60 15.92
N ARG A 21 -11.42 -3.69 14.93
CA ARG A 21 -10.40 -2.65 14.77
C ARG A 21 -11.06 -1.30 14.64
N SER A 22 -10.43 -0.31 15.24
CA SER A 22 -10.75 1.09 14.99
C SER A 22 -10.53 1.43 13.53
N ARG A 23 -11.23 2.48 13.07
CA ARG A 23 -11.05 3.02 11.72
C ARG A 23 -9.62 3.48 11.49
N GLU A 24 -8.99 4.05 12.52
CA GLU A 24 -7.61 4.47 12.47
C GLU A 24 -6.71 3.26 12.18
N GLU A 25 -6.81 2.19 12.96
CA GLU A 25 -6.02 0.96 12.74
C GLU A 25 -6.23 0.36 11.34
N GLU A 26 -7.47 0.36 10.84
CA GLU A 26 -7.78 -0.04 9.46
C GLU A 26 -7.01 0.79 8.42
N LEU A 27 -6.91 2.11 8.62
CA LEU A 27 -6.19 2.99 7.71
C LEU A 27 -4.68 2.77 7.76
N ASP A 28 -4.10 2.53 8.93
CA ASP A 28 -2.66 2.20 9.04
C ASP A 28 -2.34 0.91 8.30
N ILE A 29 -3.19 -0.12 8.46
CA ILE A 29 -3.02 -1.39 7.76
C ILE A 29 -3.10 -1.17 6.24
N ARG A 30 -4.08 -0.37 5.77
CA ARG A 30 -4.23 -0.08 4.33
C ARG A 30 -3.09 0.76 3.78
N LEU A 31 -2.60 1.75 4.53
CA LEU A 31 -1.48 2.59 4.15
C LEU A 31 -0.20 1.76 4.06
N ALA A 32 0.12 0.99 5.10
CA ALA A 32 1.27 0.10 5.10
C ALA A 32 1.21 -0.92 3.94
N GLY A 33 0.02 -1.45 3.65
CA GLY A 33 -0.21 -2.36 2.52
C GLY A 33 0.08 -1.71 1.17
N HIS A 34 -0.43 -0.50 0.92
CA HIS A 34 -0.19 0.22 -0.34
C HIS A 34 1.28 0.62 -0.50
N LEU A 35 1.92 1.13 0.55
CA LEU A 35 3.32 1.50 0.52
C LEU A 35 4.23 0.27 0.30
N THR A 36 3.90 -0.88 0.91
CA THR A 36 4.65 -2.13 0.68
C THR A 36 4.51 -2.61 -0.78
N ALA A 37 3.31 -2.51 -1.35
CA ALA A 37 3.09 -2.84 -2.76
C ALA A 37 3.85 -1.88 -3.69
N LEU A 38 3.88 -0.59 -3.37
CA LEU A 38 4.64 0.42 -4.09
C LEU A 38 6.14 0.15 -4.02
N LEU A 39 6.67 -0.16 -2.83
CA LEU A 39 8.08 -0.54 -2.65
C LEU A 39 8.45 -1.77 -3.48
N THR A 40 7.57 -2.77 -3.55
CA THR A 40 7.80 -3.97 -4.37
C THR A 40 7.95 -3.63 -5.85
N VAL A 41 7.07 -2.77 -6.38
CA VAL A 41 7.15 -2.32 -7.79
C VAL A 41 8.40 -1.45 -8.02
N THR A 42 8.76 -0.64 -7.03
CA THR A 42 9.96 0.21 -7.08
C THR A 42 11.22 -0.65 -7.11
N ASP A 43 11.31 -1.71 -6.30
CA ASP A 43 12.42 -2.66 -6.34
C ASP A 43 12.52 -3.40 -7.68
N GLU A 44 11.39 -3.71 -8.31
CA GLU A 44 11.38 -4.28 -9.65
C GLU A 44 11.91 -3.30 -10.70
N LEU A 45 11.47 -2.04 -10.65
CA LEU A 45 12.00 -0.96 -11.50
C LEU A 45 13.50 -0.74 -11.28
N ARG A 46 13.98 -0.76 -10.03
CA ARG A 46 15.42 -0.63 -9.72
C ARG A 46 16.25 -1.73 -10.36
N ALA A 47 15.73 -2.95 -10.43
CA ALA A 47 16.44 -4.06 -11.05
C ALA A 47 16.49 -3.96 -12.57
N LEU A 48 15.43 -3.42 -13.20
CA LEU A 48 15.30 -3.34 -14.67
C LEU A 48 15.91 -2.05 -15.25
N THR A 49 15.82 -0.95 -14.52
CA THR A 49 16.27 0.39 -14.89
C THR A 49 16.88 1.09 -13.68
N PRO A 50 18.14 0.77 -13.31
CA PRO A 50 18.79 1.38 -12.15
C PRO A 50 18.87 2.90 -12.27
N ALA A 51 18.43 3.61 -11.23
CA ALA A 51 18.48 5.07 -11.12
C ALA A 51 18.60 5.47 -9.65
N ALA A 52 19.34 6.54 -9.36
CA ALA A 52 19.60 6.98 -7.98
C ALA A 52 18.30 7.41 -7.27
N GLU A 53 17.41 8.05 -8.00
CA GLU A 53 16.11 8.50 -7.50
C GLU A 53 15.20 7.32 -7.08
N LEU A 54 15.32 6.18 -7.78
CA LEU A 54 14.62 4.95 -7.41
C LEU A 54 15.24 4.31 -6.16
N ASP A 55 16.57 4.39 -6.00
CA ASP A 55 17.26 3.89 -4.80
C ASP A 55 16.85 4.70 -3.56
N GLU A 56 16.94 6.03 -3.64
CA GLU A 56 16.53 6.95 -2.58
C GLU A 56 15.05 6.77 -2.22
N GLY A 57 14.16 6.78 -3.22
CA GLY A 57 12.73 6.58 -2.99
C GLY A 57 12.41 5.23 -2.35
N ALA A 58 13.14 4.16 -2.68
CA ALA A 58 12.93 2.84 -2.10
C ALA A 58 13.47 2.72 -0.66
N GLU A 59 14.44 3.54 -0.27
CA GLU A 59 14.89 3.66 1.12
C GLU A 59 13.87 4.46 1.95
N GLU A 60 13.44 5.62 1.46
CA GLU A 60 12.42 6.44 2.13
C GLU A 60 11.10 5.69 2.33
N LEU A 61 10.65 4.95 1.33
CA LEU A 61 9.47 4.08 1.44
C LEU A 61 9.66 3.02 2.53
N ALA A 62 10.84 2.37 2.58
CA ALA A 62 11.11 1.35 3.57
C ALA A 62 11.13 1.90 5.00
N ASP A 63 11.64 3.11 5.21
CA ASP A 63 11.64 3.78 6.50
C ASP A 63 10.21 4.11 6.97
N VAL A 64 9.37 4.66 6.09
CA VAL A 64 7.97 4.93 6.40
C VAL A 64 7.21 3.64 6.72
N ILE A 65 7.39 2.57 5.92
CA ILE A 65 6.75 1.28 6.17
C ILE A 65 7.21 0.68 7.50
N THR A 66 8.50 0.75 7.80
CA THR A 66 9.08 0.26 9.06
C THR A 66 8.45 0.96 10.25
N ARG A 67 8.29 2.29 10.19
CA ARG A 67 7.60 3.07 11.22
C ARG A 67 6.14 2.61 11.39
N LEU A 68 5.39 2.51 10.30
CA LEU A 68 3.97 2.09 10.33
C LEU A 68 3.80 0.66 10.87
N ARG A 69 4.80 -0.20 10.69
CA ARG A 69 4.79 -1.60 11.16
C ARG A 69 5.47 -1.82 12.51
N GLY A 70 5.68 -0.76 13.29
CA GLY A 70 6.23 -0.86 14.65
C GLY A 70 7.70 -1.29 14.68
N GLY A 71 8.51 -0.86 13.71
CA GLY A 71 9.95 -1.13 13.64
C GLY A 71 10.33 -2.37 12.84
N VAL A 72 9.38 -3.10 12.26
CA VAL A 72 9.68 -4.29 11.45
C VAL A 72 9.88 -3.89 9.99
N ALA A 73 11.12 -4.01 9.51
CA ALA A 73 11.49 -3.72 8.14
C ALA A 73 10.63 -4.51 7.13
N PRO A 74 10.24 -3.90 5.99
CA PRO A 74 9.53 -4.60 4.93
C PRO A 74 10.43 -5.64 4.26
N LEU A 75 9.82 -6.75 3.84
CA LEU A 75 10.50 -7.72 2.99
C LEU A 75 10.73 -7.09 1.60
N ARG A 76 11.95 -7.22 1.08
CA ARG A 76 12.32 -6.78 -0.27
C ARG A 76 12.23 -7.96 -1.22
N ALA A 77 11.41 -7.85 -2.25
CA ALA A 77 11.22 -8.93 -3.23
C ALA A 77 12.39 -8.97 -4.22
N ALA A 78 12.74 -10.17 -4.67
CA ALA A 78 13.57 -10.31 -5.87
C ALA A 78 12.74 -9.91 -7.11
N PRO A 79 13.35 -9.27 -8.12
CA PRO A 79 12.65 -8.91 -9.34
C PRO A 79 12.11 -10.16 -10.06
N SER A 80 10.88 -10.06 -10.56
CA SER A 80 10.18 -11.17 -11.21
C SER A 80 10.76 -11.46 -12.60
N GLU A 81 11.20 -10.41 -13.30
CA GLU A 81 11.86 -10.48 -14.59
C GLU A 81 13.22 -9.79 -14.54
N ARG A 82 14.16 -10.26 -15.36
CA ARG A 82 15.54 -9.71 -15.42
C ARG A 82 15.87 -9.04 -16.75
N VAL A 83 14.92 -9.05 -17.68
CA VAL A 83 15.10 -8.48 -19.01
C VAL A 83 14.26 -7.23 -19.09
N SER A 84 14.91 -6.12 -19.43
CA SER A 84 14.25 -4.83 -19.58
C SER A 84 13.41 -4.82 -20.86
N ASP A 85 12.11 -5.05 -20.73
CA ASP A 85 11.11 -4.81 -21.77
C ASP A 85 10.47 -3.42 -21.56
N PRO A 86 10.53 -2.49 -22.52
CA PRO A 86 9.95 -1.16 -22.39
C PRO A 86 8.46 -1.16 -22.01
N ALA A 87 7.67 -2.08 -22.58
CA ALA A 87 6.24 -2.15 -22.28
C ALA A 87 5.98 -2.60 -20.84
N HIS A 88 6.80 -3.51 -20.32
CA HIS A 88 6.76 -3.91 -18.91
C HIS A 88 7.13 -2.75 -17.98
N ILE A 89 8.22 -2.03 -18.29
CA ILE A 89 8.69 -0.86 -17.51
C ILE A 89 7.60 0.22 -17.43
N ASP A 90 6.96 0.56 -18.56
CA ASP A 90 5.85 1.51 -18.59
C ASP A 90 4.68 1.03 -17.71
N SER A 91 4.36 -0.28 -17.74
CA SER A 91 3.32 -0.86 -16.91
C SER A 91 3.63 -0.76 -15.41
N LEU A 92 4.90 -0.94 -15.04
CA LEU A 92 5.37 -0.80 -13.66
C LEU A 92 5.26 0.65 -13.19
N HIS A 93 5.65 1.62 -14.03
CA HIS A 93 5.46 3.04 -13.72
C HIS A 93 3.98 3.41 -13.55
N HIS A 94 3.08 2.92 -14.41
CA HIS A 94 1.64 3.12 -14.26
C HIS A 94 1.09 2.55 -12.95
N ARG A 95 1.51 1.32 -12.61
CA ARG A 95 1.11 0.67 -11.36
C ARG A 95 1.62 1.44 -10.15
N ALA A 96 2.89 1.85 -10.18
CA ALA A 96 3.51 2.61 -9.10
C ALA A 96 2.84 3.97 -8.90
N HIS A 97 2.58 4.72 -9.99
CA HIS A 97 1.83 5.98 -9.94
C HIS A 97 0.45 5.82 -9.30
N THR A 98 -0.29 4.76 -9.65
CA THR A 98 -1.61 4.47 -9.09
C THR A 98 -1.54 4.15 -7.61
N LEU A 99 -0.61 3.27 -7.20
CA LEU A 99 -0.41 2.90 -5.80
C LEU A 99 -0.01 4.11 -4.94
N ALA A 100 0.89 4.95 -5.46
CA ALA A 100 1.30 6.18 -4.82
C ALA A 100 0.13 7.15 -4.65
N GLY A 101 -0.73 7.31 -5.68
CA GLY A 101 -1.95 8.10 -5.60
C GLY A 101 -2.91 7.64 -4.51
N HIS A 102 -3.14 6.33 -4.37
CA HIS A 102 -3.94 5.79 -3.27
C HIS A 102 -3.31 6.02 -1.90
N ALA A 103 -1.98 5.84 -1.80
CA ALA A 103 -1.25 6.07 -0.57
C ALA A 103 -1.34 7.53 -0.11
N VAL A 104 -1.24 8.50 -1.03
CA VAL A 104 -1.44 9.94 -0.72
C VAL A 104 -2.80 10.17 -0.09
N VAL A 105 -3.89 9.67 -0.70
CA VAL A 105 -5.25 9.87 -0.18
C VAL A 105 -5.41 9.29 1.23
N ILE A 106 -4.88 8.08 1.47
CA ILE A 106 -4.98 7.42 2.77
C ILE A 106 -4.13 8.17 3.82
N ALA A 107 -2.90 8.57 3.46
CA ALA A 107 -2.00 9.32 4.33
C ALA A 107 -2.58 10.68 4.72
N THR A 108 -3.16 11.41 3.76
CA THR A 108 -3.89 12.66 4.04
C THR A 108 -5.07 12.41 4.99
N TYR A 109 -5.83 11.34 4.78
CA TYR A 109 -6.96 11.02 5.67
C TYR A 109 -6.51 10.65 7.09
N ARG A 110 -5.29 10.13 7.25
CA ARG A 110 -4.67 9.79 8.53
C ARG A 110 -3.90 10.94 9.19
N ASP A 111 -3.78 12.07 8.51
CA ASP A 111 -2.86 13.15 8.87
C ASP A 111 -1.40 12.65 9.06
N ASP A 112 -0.98 11.62 8.30
CA ASP A 112 0.41 11.13 8.29
C ASP A 112 1.23 11.90 7.24
N GLU A 113 1.81 13.02 7.68
CA GLU A 113 2.57 13.91 6.82
C GLU A 113 3.82 13.26 6.19
N PRO A 114 4.66 12.51 6.92
CA PRO A 114 5.80 11.83 6.28
C PRO A 114 5.37 10.83 5.19
N ALA A 115 4.31 10.05 5.41
CA ALA A 115 3.81 9.13 4.39
C ALA A 115 3.22 9.87 3.19
N MET A 116 2.55 11.00 3.43
CA MET A 116 2.01 11.86 2.38
C MET A 116 3.12 12.44 1.49
N VAL A 117 4.22 12.91 2.09
CA VAL A 117 5.37 13.47 1.34
C VAL A 117 6.00 12.42 0.44
N VAL A 118 6.41 11.28 1.01
CA VAL A 118 7.08 10.20 0.25
C VAL A 118 6.16 9.65 -0.85
N ALA A 119 4.88 9.43 -0.55
CA ALA A 119 3.92 8.97 -1.56
C ALA A 119 3.69 10.00 -2.68
N SER A 120 3.69 11.30 -2.36
CA SER A 120 3.53 12.36 -3.37
C SER A 120 4.74 12.46 -4.27
N GLN A 121 5.96 12.43 -3.71
CA GLN A 121 7.21 12.45 -4.47
C GLN A 121 7.32 11.24 -5.40
N SER A 122 7.02 10.03 -4.89
CA SER A 122 7.00 8.82 -5.72
C SER A 122 5.95 8.91 -6.84
N ARG A 123 4.75 9.40 -6.54
CA ARG A 123 3.69 9.60 -7.54
C ARG A 123 4.17 10.53 -8.65
N ASP A 124 4.79 11.65 -8.30
CA ASP A 124 5.24 12.67 -9.24
C ASP A 124 6.43 12.17 -10.08
N PHE A 125 7.37 11.43 -9.48
CA PHE A 125 8.44 10.74 -10.21
C PHE A 125 7.88 9.79 -11.27
N HIS A 126 6.92 8.93 -10.89
CA HIS A 126 6.30 8.01 -11.84
C HIS A 126 5.43 8.73 -12.87
N ALA A 127 4.82 9.87 -12.52
CA ALA A 127 4.10 10.69 -13.48
C ALA A 127 5.04 11.30 -14.53
N ALA A 128 6.23 11.76 -14.12
CA ALA A 128 7.25 12.26 -15.04
C ALA A 128 7.77 11.15 -15.96
N ALA A 129 8.05 9.95 -15.43
CA ALA A 129 8.45 8.80 -16.22
C ALA A 129 7.41 8.41 -17.30
N LEU A 130 6.13 8.56 -16.98
CA LEU A 130 5.01 8.32 -17.91
C LEU A 130 4.71 9.50 -18.86
N GLY A 131 5.43 10.62 -18.74
CA GLY A 131 5.18 11.84 -19.52
C GLY A 131 3.85 12.54 -19.19
N LEU A 132 3.28 12.27 -18.00
CA LEU A 132 2.03 12.90 -17.53
C LEU A 132 2.25 14.30 -16.96
N THR A 133 3.49 14.63 -16.60
CA THR A 133 3.90 15.96 -16.13
C THR A 133 4.99 16.49 -17.04
N ALA A 134 4.96 17.79 -17.35
CA ALA A 134 6.02 18.43 -18.12
C ALA A 134 7.30 18.50 -17.27
N ALA A 135 8.42 18.10 -17.87
CA ALA A 135 9.75 18.15 -17.25
C ALA A 135 10.16 19.59 -16.85
#